data_AF-A0A133V4S9-F1
#
_entry.id   AF-A0A133V4S9-F1
#
_cell.length_a   1.000
_cell.length_b   1.000
_cell.length_c   1.000
_cell.angle_alpha   90.00
_cell.angle_beta   90.00
_cell.angle_gamma   90.00
#
_symmetry.space_group_name_H-M   'P 1'
#
loop_
_entity.id
_entity.type
_entity.pdbx_description
1 polymer ?
#
loop_
_entity_poly.entity_id
_entity_poly.type
_entity_poly.pdbx_seq_one_letter_code
_entity_poly.pdbx_strand_id
1 'polypeptide(L)'
;MNLKNEKGFIFTLDAALAVIVTLVVLAGVATLGDPYTSYKQHGHLQLERYANDGLHVLAMKGTTGKALQLLEKGDVQGCKRVLRENLRATLPDNIHFRLKIENRLTVYSSDYWKDRFDEVKERVGATYIGATSPWANFRLLAWIDDDYENEFLSQITESNWIVYSTSEESDFENQISRREEDGDYYYDAIFIPDADIPFGDLTGWKLGNFSETENRRLIAGGDTIYYNQDLEGLFGVYYRERERNDDDYWNEDYDMVLWNTEDYILEPYVRGHLIPYPEDYWYYDYDPDEGISYLGTGPESDLIEWDLPGIIPDRGGPGTRILFNVDFAKSAIVAEEGSEDWKTVAKRSLYGKPFVVLLPIQLHVWRGGSSNA
;
A
#
# COMPACT_ATOMS: atom_id res chain seq x y z
N MET A 1 82.74 58.68 10.38
CA MET A 1 83.09 57.25 10.18
C MET A 1 81.86 56.44 10.58
N ASN A 2 81.01 56.09 9.62
CA ASN A 2 80.93 54.78 8.97
C ASN A 2 80.30 53.68 9.86
N LEU A 3 78.97 53.63 9.89
CA LEU A 3 78.22 52.38 10.01
C LEU A 3 78.32 51.66 8.65
N LYS A 4 79.48 51.06 8.36
CA LYS A 4 79.68 50.17 7.21
C LYS A 4 80.09 48.81 7.77
N ASN A 5 79.12 47.93 8.02
CA ASN A 5 79.26 46.46 7.92
C ASN A 5 78.04 45.66 8.44
N GLU A 6 76.80 46.09 8.17
CA GLU A 6 75.68 45.15 8.17
C GLU A 6 75.42 44.70 6.73
N LYS A 7 76.02 43.57 6.35
CA LYS A 7 75.71 42.89 5.09
C LYS A 7 74.42 42.10 5.30
N GLY A 8 73.28 42.75 5.08
CA GLY A 8 72.01 42.04 4.90
C GLY A 8 72.10 41.09 3.71
N PHE A 9 71.53 39.89 3.84
CA PHE A 9 71.39 38.94 2.74
C PHE A 9 70.47 39.57 1.67
N ILE A 10 71.05 40.05 0.57
CA ILE A 10 70.28 40.43 -0.62
C ILE A 10 69.99 39.13 -1.35
N PHE A 11 68.79 38.57 -1.15
CA PHE A 11 68.27 37.57 -2.07
C PHE A 11 68.12 38.22 -3.44
N THR A 12 68.73 37.63 -4.47
CA THR A 12 68.35 37.97 -5.85
C THR A 12 66.88 37.63 -6.03
N LEU A 13 66.15 38.45 -6.80
CA LEU A 13 64.72 38.26 -7.05
C LEU A 13 64.39 36.80 -7.44
N ASP A 14 65.26 36.21 -8.26
CA ASP A 14 65.14 34.82 -8.72
C ASP A 14 65.29 33.80 -7.59
N ALA A 15 66.16 34.05 -6.61
CA ALA A 15 66.33 33.17 -5.46
C ALA A 15 65.13 33.26 -4.51
N ALA A 16 64.55 34.45 -4.32
CA ALA A 16 63.31 34.62 -3.54
C ALA A 16 62.12 33.95 -4.25
N LEU A 17 62.00 34.11 -5.57
CA LEU A 17 60.96 33.45 -6.36
C LEU A 17 61.07 31.93 -6.28
N ALA A 18 62.29 31.39 -6.41
CA ALA A 18 62.53 29.95 -6.30
C ALA A 18 62.13 29.39 -4.92
N VAL A 19 62.45 30.11 -3.83
CA VAL A 19 62.04 29.72 -2.48
C VAL A 19 60.52 29.76 -2.32
N ILE A 20 59.85 30.80 -2.84
CA ILE A 20 58.38 30.91 -2.78
C ILE A 20 57.71 29.78 -3.57
N VAL A 21 58.17 29.50 -4.79
CA VAL A 21 57.65 28.39 -5.60
C VAL A 21 57.87 27.05 -4.90
N THR A 22 59.03 26.85 -4.29
CA THR A 22 59.33 25.61 -3.54
C THR A 22 58.42 25.47 -2.31
N LEU A 23 58.15 26.58 -1.58
CA LEU A 23 57.23 26.59 -0.44
C LEU A 23 55.77 26.34 -0.86
N VAL A 24 55.33 26.91 -1.98
CA VAL A 24 53.98 26.67 -2.53
C VAL A 24 53.82 25.22 -2.98
N VAL A 25 54.83 24.64 -3.64
CA VAL A 25 54.83 23.23 -4.04
C VAL A 25 54.85 22.31 -2.81
N LEU A 26 55.68 22.60 -1.80
CA LEU A 26 55.72 21.83 -0.56
C LEU A 26 54.41 21.92 0.23
N ALA A 27 53.79 23.10 0.32
CA ALA A 27 52.48 23.29 0.94
C ALA A 27 51.37 22.56 0.16
N GLY A 28 51.43 22.56 -1.18
CA GLY A 28 50.51 21.84 -2.06
C GLY A 28 50.63 20.31 -1.93
N VAL A 29 51.85 19.79 -1.87
CA VAL A 29 52.10 18.35 -1.65
C VAL A 29 51.70 17.93 -0.23
N ALA A 30 51.99 18.76 0.77
CA ALA A 30 51.59 18.50 2.16
C ALA A 30 50.05 18.49 2.34
N THR A 31 49.31 19.32 1.58
CA THR A 31 47.84 19.35 1.62
C THR A 31 47.18 18.20 0.85
N LEU A 32 47.84 17.67 -0.19
CA LEU A 32 47.38 16.47 -0.92
C LEU A 32 47.71 15.16 -0.19
N GLY A 33 48.82 15.12 0.55
CA GLY A 33 49.22 13.99 1.38
C GLY A 33 48.64 14.01 2.80
N ASP A 34 47.85 15.02 3.14
CA ASP A 34 47.21 15.13 4.45
C ASP A 34 46.16 14.01 4.62
N PRO A 35 46.30 13.11 5.62
CA PRO A 35 45.28 12.12 5.91
C PRO A 35 43.89 12.74 6.02
N TYR A 36 43.77 13.99 6.50
CA TYR A 36 42.48 14.67 6.67
C TYR A 36 41.77 15.01 5.35
N THR A 37 42.46 15.30 4.25
CA THR A 37 41.83 15.65 2.96
C THR A 37 41.41 14.39 2.19
N SER A 38 42.29 13.38 2.14
CA SER A 38 41.95 12.06 1.57
C SER A 38 40.87 11.34 2.38
N TYR A 39 40.90 11.42 3.72
CA TYR A 39 39.90 10.83 4.61
C TYR A 39 38.55 11.54 4.54
N LYS A 40 38.48 12.87 4.41
CA LYS A 40 37.20 13.56 4.21
C LYS A 40 36.51 13.16 2.91
N GLN A 41 37.30 12.87 1.86
CA GLN A 41 36.75 12.45 0.56
C GLN A 41 36.40 10.95 0.53
N HIS A 42 37.25 10.07 1.07
CA HIS A 42 37.04 8.62 1.02
C HIS A 42 36.22 8.07 2.21
N GLY A 43 36.33 8.70 3.38
CA GLY A 43 35.61 8.32 4.59
C GLY A 43 34.11 8.50 4.46
N HIS A 44 33.68 9.58 3.81
CA HIS A 44 32.29 9.82 3.43
C HIS A 44 31.76 8.75 2.47
N LEU A 45 32.52 8.42 1.41
CA LEU A 45 32.15 7.37 0.44
C LEU A 45 32.05 5.98 1.09
N GLN A 46 32.92 5.68 2.05
CA GLN A 46 32.82 4.44 2.84
C GLN A 46 31.56 4.40 3.71
N LEU A 47 31.21 5.52 4.35
CA LEU A 47 29.97 5.63 5.14
C LEU A 47 28.72 5.47 4.27
N GLU A 48 28.73 6.05 3.07
CA GLU A 48 27.65 5.88 2.09
C GLU A 48 27.46 4.42 1.68
N ARG A 49 28.56 3.71 1.42
CA ARG A 49 28.52 2.27 1.14
C ARG A 49 27.94 1.48 2.30
N TYR A 50 28.37 1.75 3.53
CA TYR A 50 27.80 1.09 4.71
C TYR A 50 26.29 1.34 4.86
N ALA A 51 25.81 2.55 4.58
CA ALA A 51 24.37 2.84 4.62
C ALA A 51 23.60 2.05 3.55
N ASN A 52 24.10 2.01 2.31
CA ASN A 52 23.46 1.25 1.23
C ASN A 52 23.51 -0.26 1.49
N ASP A 53 24.67 -0.80 1.83
CA ASP A 53 24.86 -2.23 2.11
C ASP A 53 23.99 -2.66 3.30
N GLY A 54 23.90 -1.82 4.35
CA GLY A 54 23.05 -2.07 5.50
C GLY A 54 21.58 -2.22 5.11
N LEU A 55 21.04 -1.33 4.28
CA LEU A 55 19.66 -1.42 3.79
C LEU A 55 19.46 -2.62 2.84
N HIS A 56 20.40 -2.87 1.93
CA HIS A 56 20.33 -4.01 1.01
C HIS A 56 20.34 -5.35 1.74
N VAL A 57 21.17 -5.50 2.78
CA VAL A 57 21.20 -6.73 3.58
C VAL A 57 19.89 -6.92 4.36
N LEU A 58 19.30 -5.84 4.90
CA LEU A 58 17.98 -5.92 5.55
C LEU A 58 16.89 -6.37 4.57
N ALA A 59 16.92 -5.86 3.33
CA ALA A 59 15.98 -6.26 2.28
C ALA A 59 16.20 -7.72 1.86
N MET A 60 17.43 -8.11 1.52
CA MET A 60 17.76 -9.48 1.06
C MET A 60 17.47 -10.55 2.11
N LYS A 61 17.64 -10.25 3.40
CA LYS A 61 17.32 -11.18 4.49
C LYS A 61 15.82 -11.25 4.82
N GLY A 62 14.98 -10.44 4.17
CA GLY A 62 13.56 -10.30 4.52
C GLY A 62 13.32 -9.61 5.88
N THR A 63 14.37 -9.08 6.51
CA THR A 63 14.29 -8.40 7.81
C THR A 63 13.40 -7.16 7.73
N THR A 64 13.47 -6.43 6.61
CA THR A 64 12.59 -5.28 6.34
C THR A 64 11.12 -5.67 6.39
N GLY A 65 10.71 -6.72 5.67
CA GLY A 65 9.32 -7.19 5.65
C GLY A 65 8.85 -7.68 7.04
N LYS A 66 9.69 -8.46 7.73
CA LYS A 66 9.39 -8.91 9.11
C LYS A 66 9.23 -7.75 10.09
N ALA A 67 10.07 -6.72 9.98
CA ALA A 67 9.98 -5.53 10.83
C ALA A 67 8.71 -4.73 10.58
N LEU A 68 8.31 -4.58 9.31
CA LEU A 68 7.06 -3.92 8.93
C LEU A 68 5.83 -4.67 9.45
N GLN A 69 5.80 -6.01 9.34
CA GLN A 69 4.73 -6.84 9.91
C GLN A 69 4.62 -6.70 11.43
N LEU A 70 5.74 -6.65 12.16
CA LEU A 70 5.72 -6.44 13.62
C LEU A 70 5.20 -5.05 13.99
N LEU A 71 5.55 -4.04 13.20
CA LEU A 71 5.09 -2.67 13.38
C LEU A 71 3.57 -2.55 13.12
N GLU A 72 3.04 -3.28 12.14
CA GLU A 72 1.61 -3.36 11.85
C GLU A 72 0.83 -4.07 12.97
N LYS A 73 1.42 -5.11 13.58
CA LYS A 73 0.85 -5.78 14.76
C LYS A 73 0.96 -4.98 16.07
N GLY A 74 1.45 -3.73 16.02
CA GLY A 74 1.67 -2.90 17.20
C GLY A 74 2.88 -3.29 18.07
N ASP A 75 3.65 -4.32 17.69
CA ASP A 75 4.87 -4.74 18.41
C ASP A 75 6.08 -3.88 18.04
N VAL A 76 6.04 -2.62 18.51
CA VAL A 76 7.10 -1.64 18.28
C VAL A 76 8.45 -2.08 18.87
N GLN A 77 8.45 -2.79 20.01
CA GLN A 77 9.69 -3.21 20.66
C GLN A 77 10.33 -4.41 19.97
N GLY A 78 9.55 -5.40 19.54
CA GLY A 78 10.00 -6.49 18.69
C GLY A 78 10.58 -5.98 17.38
N CYS A 79 9.91 -5.01 16.75
CA CYS A 79 10.40 -4.36 15.54
C CYS A 79 11.77 -3.69 15.75
N LYS A 80 11.91 -2.86 16.80
CA LYS A 80 13.20 -2.21 17.15
C LYS A 80 14.30 -3.23 17.37
N ARG A 81 14.02 -4.32 18.09
CA ARG A 81 15.00 -5.38 18.37
C ARG A 81 15.48 -6.05 17.09
N VAL A 82 14.57 -6.52 16.24
CA VAL A 82 14.90 -7.21 14.98
C VAL A 82 15.75 -6.33 14.06
N LEU A 83 15.37 -5.06 13.88
CA LEU A 83 16.12 -4.12 13.05
C LEU A 83 17.51 -3.82 13.63
N ARG A 84 17.58 -3.59 14.96
CA ARG A 84 18.84 -3.27 15.63
C ARG A 84 19.83 -4.43 15.58
N GLU A 85 19.39 -5.66 15.88
CA GLU A 85 20.23 -6.86 15.88
C GLU A 85 20.80 -7.12 14.48
N ASN A 86 19.96 -7.04 13.43
CA ASN A 86 20.40 -7.28 12.07
C ASN A 86 21.36 -6.20 11.55
N LEU A 87 21.09 -4.92 11.85
CA LEU A 87 22.01 -3.84 11.48
C LEU A 87 23.33 -3.91 12.24
N ARG A 88 23.32 -4.28 13.52
CA ARG A 88 24.55 -4.49 14.30
C ARG A 88 25.37 -5.68 13.83
N ALA A 89 24.72 -6.73 13.34
CA ALA A 89 25.42 -7.86 12.74
C ALA A 89 26.00 -7.55 11.34
N THR A 90 25.50 -6.50 10.68
CA THR A 90 25.88 -6.14 9.31
C THR A 90 26.93 -5.02 9.27
N LEU A 91 26.77 -4.01 10.13
CA LEU A 91 27.65 -2.85 10.19
C LEU A 91 28.82 -3.09 11.15
N PRO A 92 30.02 -2.57 10.84
CA PRO A 92 31.14 -2.63 11.77
C PRO A 92 30.85 -1.95 13.12
N ASP A 93 31.47 -2.42 14.21
CA ASP A 93 31.18 -1.97 15.59
C ASP A 93 31.37 -0.46 15.81
N ASN A 94 32.33 0.14 15.10
CA ASN A 94 32.64 1.57 15.15
C ASN A 94 31.66 2.45 14.35
N ILE A 95 30.74 1.83 13.60
CA ILE A 95 29.67 2.50 12.88
C ILE A 95 28.39 2.46 13.71
N HIS A 96 27.81 3.64 13.88
CA HIS A 96 26.53 3.82 14.54
C HIS A 96 25.48 4.22 13.51
N PHE A 97 24.22 3.97 13.86
CA PHE A 97 23.12 4.18 12.94
C PHE A 97 21.85 4.69 13.59
N ARG A 98 21.03 5.32 12.76
CA ARG A 98 19.64 5.71 12.99
C ARG A 98 18.85 5.27 11.78
N LEU A 99 17.98 4.28 11.95
CA LEU A 99 17.01 3.87 10.94
C LEU A 99 15.67 4.53 11.26
N LYS A 100 15.05 5.17 10.26
CA LYS A 100 13.74 5.80 10.36
C LYS A 100 12.81 5.17 9.32
N ILE A 101 11.63 4.74 9.74
CA ILE A 101 10.54 4.29 8.85
C ILE A 101 9.47 5.35 8.93
N GLU A 102 9.50 6.29 7.99
CA GLU A 102 8.62 7.47 7.96
C GLU A 102 8.43 8.08 9.37
N ASN A 103 7.21 8.41 9.80
CA ASN A 103 6.94 8.91 11.16
C ASN A 103 6.57 7.78 12.16
N ARG A 104 6.62 6.52 11.73
CA ARG A 104 6.13 5.37 12.51
C ARG A 104 7.18 4.81 13.46
N LEU A 105 8.45 4.84 13.05
CA LEU A 105 9.53 4.24 13.84
C LEU A 105 10.86 4.97 13.68
N THR A 106 11.59 5.08 14.79
CA THR A 106 13.02 5.40 14.78
C THR A 106 13.79 4.41 15.65
N VAL A 107 14.83 3.82 15.08
CA VAL A 107 15.71 2.83 15.71
C VAL A 107 17.12 3.38 15.75
N TYR A 108 17.65 3.55 16.96
CA TYR A 108 19.05 3.91 17.18
C TYR A 108 19.87 2.66 17.49
N SER A 109 21.15 2.74 17.12
CA SER A 109 22.14 1.70 17.38
C SER A 109 22.36 1.38 18.86
N SER A 110 22.04 2.33 19.75
CA SER A 110 21.85 2.16 21.20
C SER A 110 21.09 3.38 21.76
N ASP A 111 20.55 3.28 22.97
CA ASP A 111 19.79 4.38 23.59
C ASP A 111 20.69 5.60 23.89
N TYR A 112 21.99 5.37 24.11
CA TYR A 112 23.02 6.43 24.25
C TYR A 112 23.01 7.42 23.08
N TRP A 113 22.72 6.96 21.86
CA TRP A 113 22.75 7.78 20.65
C TRP A 113 21.46 8.55 20.39
N LYS A 114 20.38 8.26 21.12
CA LYS A 114 19.07 8.90 20.91
C LYS A 114 19.15 10.41 21.06
N ASP A 115 19.87 10.88 22.07
CA ASP A 115 19.97 12.31 22.39
C ASP A 115 21.25 12.97 21.84
N ARG A 116 22.15 12.18 21.25
CA ARG A 116 23.46 12.65 20.74
C ARG A 116 23.57 12.64 19.22
N PHE A 117 22.54 12.14 18.53
CA PHE A 117 22.53 12.06 17.07
C PHE A 117 22.73 13.44 16.40
N ASP A 118 22.15 14.49 16.98
CA ASP A 118 22.25 15.85 16.42
C ASP A 118 23.63 16.50 16.64
N GLU A 119 24.44 15.94 17.54
CA GLU A 119 25.82 16.39 17.80
C GLU A 119 26.84 15.81 16.79
N VAL A 120 26.40 14.88 15.95
CA VAL A 120 27.26 14.18 14.98
C VAL A 120 27.57 15.06 13.78
N LYS A 121 28.87 15.33 13.56
CA LYS A 121 29.36 16.20 12.48
C LYS A 121 29.38 15.55 11.09
N GLU A 122 29.67 14.24 11.01
CA GLU A 122 29.76 13.50 9.75
C GLU A 122 28.73 12.37 9.77
N ARG A 123 27.69 12.49 8.94
CA ARG A 123 26.62 11.51 8.79
C ARG A 123 26.24 11.36 7.32
N VAL A 124 25.99 10.13 6.90
CA VAL A 124 25.53 9.81 5.54
C VAL A 124 24.23 9.04 5.64
N GLY A 125 23.31 9.30 4.71
CA GLY A 125 21.99 8.65 4.65
C GLY A 125 21.81 7.87 3.35
N ALA A 126 21.17 6.71 3.45
CA ALA A 126 20.62 5.97 2.32
C ALA A 126 19.10 5.81 2.52
N THR A 127 18.36 5.69 1.43
CA THR A 127 16.91 5.44 1.45
C THR A 127 16.59 4.19 0.66
N TYR A 128 15.81 3.29 1.26
CA TYR A 128 15.24 2.12 0.60
C TYR A 128 13.72 2.26 0.62
N ILE A 129 13.06 1.93 -0.48
CA ILE A 129 11.60 1.92 -0.55
C ILE A 129 11.14 0.52 -0.12
N GLY A 130 10.62 0.42 1.09
CA GLY A 130 9.95 -0.78 1.56
C GLY A 130 8.55 -0.86 0.98
N ALA A 131 8.20 -1.99 0.39
CA ALA A 131 6.81 -2.34 0.14
C ALA A 131 6.25 -2.95 1.42
N THR A 132 5.23 -2.32 2.01
CA THR A 132 4.38 -3.00 2.98
C THR A 132 3.03 -3.29 2.34
N SER A 133 2.49 -4.46 2.62
CA SER A 133 1.05 -4.66 2.48
C SER A 133 0.46 -3.98 3.71
N PRO A 134 -0.35 -2.91 3.58
CA PRO A 134 -0.87 -2.18 4.74
C PRO A 134 -1.78 -3.00 5.67
N TRP A 135 -1.90 -4.30 5.45
CA TRP A 135 -3.09 -5.09 5.74
C TRP A 135 -2.80 -6.40 6.47
N ALA A 136 -1.70 -6.49 7.22
CA ALA A 136 -1.64 -7.50 8.27
C ALA A 136 -2.88 -7.30 9.18
N ASN A 137 -3.75 -8.32 9.25
CA ASN A 137 -4.99 -8.34 10.02
C ASN A 137 -6.19 -7.57 9.42
N PHE A 138 -6.33 -7.46 8.08
CA PHE A 138 -7.60 -7.01 7.48
C PHE A 138 -8.75 -7.94 7.89
N ARG A 139 -9.83 -7.39 8.43
CA ARG A 139 -10.96 -8.14 8.98
C ARG A 139 -12.14 -8.08 8.01
N LEU A 140 -12.53 -9.23 7.49
CA LEU A 140 -13.65 -9.37 6.56
C LEU A 140 -14.77 -10.17 7.22
N LEU A 141 -16.00 -9.64 7.15
CA LEU A 141 -17.22 -10.40 7.39
C LEU A 141 -17.86 -10.71 6.04
N ALA A 142 -18.18 -11.98 5.79
CA ALA A 142 -18.80 -12.42 4.55
C ALA A 142 -20.12 -13.17 4.80
N TRP A 143 -21.15 -12.86 4.02
CA TRP A 143 -22.29 -13.75 3.82
C TRP A 143 -21.88 -14.79 2.79
N ILE A 144 -21.98 -16.08 3.12
CA ILE A 144 -21.62 -17.19 2.24
C ILE A 144 -22.60 -18.32 2.53
N ASP A 145 -23.47 -18.65 1.59
CA ASP A 145 -24.49 -19.68 1.73
C ASP A 145 -24.38 -20.82 0.70
N ASP A 146 -23.51 -20.69 -0.31
CA ASP A 146 -23.25 -21.75 -1.29
C ASP A 146 -21.76 -22.08 -1.55
N ASP A 147 -21.54 -23.11 -2.37
CA ASP A 147 -20.19 -23.60 -2.73
C ASP A 147 -19.45 -22.65 -3.69
N TYR A 148 -20.16 -21.92 -4.56
CA TYR A 148 -19.56 -20.96 -5.51
C TYR A 148 -19.01 -19.74 -4.78
N GLU A 149 -19.78 -19.19 -3.86
CA GLU A 149 -19.40 -18.10 -2.99
C GLU A 149 -18.21 -18.48 -2.10
N ASN A 150 -18.25 -19.68 -1.51
CA ASN A 150 -17.16 -20.18 -0.69
C ASN A 150 -15.86 -20.37 -1.50
N GLU A 151 -15.98 -20.92 -2.71
CA GLU A 151 -14.85 -21.04 -3.63
C GLU A 151 -14.29 -19.66 -3.98
N PHE A 152 -15.15 -18.70 -4.38
CA PHE A 152 -14.72 -17.36 -4.75
C PHE A 152 -14.06 -16.61 -3.60
N LEU A 153 -14.65 -16.67 -2.40
CA LEU A 153 -14.08 -16.10 -1.18
C LEU A 153 -12.67 -16.67 -0.90
N SER A 154 -12.48 -17.98 -1.09
CA SER A 154 -11.17 -18.63 -0.89
C SER A 154 -10.11 -18.14 -1.89
N GLN A 155 -10.51 -17.73 -3.10
CA GLN A 155 -9.60 -17.25 -4.15
C GLN A 155 -9.23 -15.76 -3.97
N ILE A 156 -10.12 -14.95 -3.38
CA ILE A 156 -9.89 -13.51 -3.18
C ILE A 156 -9.28 -13.15 -1.82
N THR A 157 -9.28 -14.07 -0.85
CA THR A 157 -8.74 -13.83 0.49
C THR A 157 -7.23 -14.11 0.57
N GLU A 158 -6.52 -13.33 1.38
CA GLU A 158 -5.08 -13.50 1.59
C GLU A 158 -4.80 -14.14 2.96
N SER A 159 -3.68 -14.87 3.07
CA SER A 159 -3.31 -15.62 4.30
C SER A 159 -3.19 -14.78 5.58
N ASN A 160 -3.08 -13.47 5.46
CA ASN A 160 -2.97 -12.51 6.57
C ASN A 160 -4.29 -11.81 6.92
N TRP A 161 -5.41 -12.17 6.29
CA TRP A 161 -6.74 -11.67 6.64
C TRP A 161 -7.33 -12.47 7.80
N ILE A 162 -8.22 -11.82 8.51
CA ILE A 162 -9.11 -12.43 9.50
C ILE A 162 -10.49 -12.45 8.86
N VAL A 163 -10.87 -13.60 8.31
CA VAL A 163 -12.14 -13.77 7.60
C VAL A 163 -13.11 -14.53 8.49
N TYR A 164 -14.32 -14.01 8.64
CA TYR A 164 -15.45 -14.70 9.23
C TYR A 164 -16.55 -14.79 8.18
N SER A 165 -17.05 -15.99 7.92
CA SER A 165 -18.19 -16.22 7.03
C SER A 165 -19.31 -16.98 7.75
N THR A 166 -20.54 -16.71 7.33
CA THR A 166 -21.74 -17.38 7.85
C THR A 166 -22.87 -17.29 6.83
N SER A 167 -23.78 -18.25 6.87
CA SER A 167 -25.04 -18.29 6.11
C SER A 167 -26.26 -18.07 7.00
N GLU A 168 -26.05 -17.80 8.30
CA GLU A 168 -27.10 -17.69 9.31
C GLU A 168 -27.32 -16.22 9.65
N GLU A 169 -28.47 -15.66 9.27
CA GLU A 169 -28.77 -14.23 9.42
C GLU A 169 -28.58 -13.75 10.86
N SER A 170 -29.05 -14.51 11.84
CA SER A 170 -28.92 -14.13 13.25
C SER A 170 -27.45 -14.02 13.71
N ASP A 171 -26.54 -14.84 13.17
CA ASP A 171 -25.11 -14.72 13.46
C ASP A 171 -24.49 -13.57 12.68
N PHE A 172 -24.83 -13.43 11.40
CA PHE A 172 -24.39 -12.33 10.55
C PHE A 172 -24.74 -10.97 11.18
N GLU A 173 -25.99 -10.78 11.57
CA GLU A 173 -26.52 -9.59 12.24
C GLU A 173 -25.76 -9.25 13.54
N ASN A 174 -25.35 -10.27 14.29
CA ASN A 174 -24.54 -10.13 15.50
C ASN A 174 -23.09 -9.75 15.16
N GLN A 175 -22.50 -10.32 14.11
CA GLN A 175 -21.15 -9.99 13.68
C GLN A 175 -21.04 -8.55 13.15
N ILE A 176 -22.02 -8.04 12.41
CA ILE A 176 -22.06 -6.62 11.99
C ILE A 176 -22.01 -5.70 13.22
N SER A 177 -22.63 -6.12 14.32
CA SER A 177 -22.72 -5.36 15.57
C SER A 177 -21.48 -5.48 16.45
N ARG A 178 -20.52 -6.33 16.06
CA ARG A 178 -19.29 -6.52 16.83
C ARG A 178 -18.47 -5.22 16.83
N ARG A 179 -17.94 -4.89 18.01
CA ARG A 179 -17.13 -3.69 18.23
C ARG A 179 -15.77 -4.05 18.83
N GLU A 180 -14.79 -3.20 18.56
CA GLU A 180 -13.51 -3.16 19.28
C GLU A 180 -13.66 -2.47 20.64
N GLU A 181 -12.61 -2.51 21.46
CA GLU A 181 -12.61 -1.89 22.80
C GLU A 181 -12.86 -0.38 22.77
N ASP A 182 -12.47 0.28 21.68
CA ASP A 182 -12.67 1.72 21.45
C ASP A 182 -14.07 2.07 20.93
N GLY A 183 -14.91 1.06 20.70
CA GLY A 183 -16.28 1.23 20.20
C GLY A 183 -16.39 1.32 18.68
N ASP A 184 -15.29 1.18 17.93
CA ASP A 184 -15.30 1.09 16.47
C ASP A 184 -15.78 -0.29 16.00
N TYR A 185 -16.21 -0.41 14.74
CA TYR A 185 -16.57 -1.69 14.14
C TYR A 185 -15.37 -2.64 14.10
N TYR A 186 -15.64 -3.91 14.40
CA TYR A 186 -14.61 -4.95 14.35
C TYR A 186 -14.17 -5.28 12.92
N TYR A 187 -15.06 -5.20 11.94
CA TYR A 187 -14.75 -5.54 10.55
C TYR A 187 -14.38 -4.31 9.74
N ASP A 188 -13.46 -4.47 8.80
CA ASP A 188 -13.02 -3.42 7.89
C ASP A 188 -13.90 -3.37 6.64
N ALA A 189 -14.36 -4.53 6.19
CA ALA A 189 -15.33 -4.67 5.10
C ALA A 189 -16.38 -5.74 5.41
N ILE A 190 -17.53 -5.59 4.78
CA ILE A 190 -18.59 -6.60 4.70
C ILE A 190 -18.78 -6.96 3.22
N PHE A 191 -18.82 -8.26 2.94
CA PHE A 191 -18.98 -8.81 1.61
C PHE A 191 -20.21 -9.72 1.53
N ILE A 192 -21.13 -9.42 0.62
CA ILE A 192 -22.38 -10.15 0.44
C ILE A 192 -22.52 -10.42 -1.06
N PRO A 193 -21.78 -11.37 -1.63
CA PRO A 193 -21.80 -11.61 -3.06
C PRO A 193 -23.23 -11.93 -3.52
N ASP A 194 -23.81 -13.06 -3.14
CA ASP A 194 -25.03 -13.58 -3.74
C ASP A 194 -26.00 -14.10 -2.66
N ALA A 195 -26.54 -13.18 -1.85
CA ALA A 195 -27.53 -13.56 -0.83
C ALA A 195 -28.91 -13.80 -1.46
N ASP A 196 -29.23 -15.07 -1.68
CA ASP A 196 -30.49 -15.51 -2.31
C ASP A 196 -31.68 -15.54 -1.33
N ILE A 197 -31.58 -14.79 -0.22
CA ILE A 197 -32.60 -14.71 0.83
C ILE A 197 -32.84 -13.25 1.25
N PRO A 198 -34.08 -12.93 1.68
CA PRO A 198 -34.38 -11.63 2.27
C PRO A 198 -33.83 -11.57 3.71
N PHE A 199 -33.14 -10.48 4.01
CA PHE A 199 -32.75 -10.07 5.35
C PHE A 199 -33.89 -9.32 6.04
N GLY A 200 -33.92 -9.39 7.36
CA GLY A 200 -34.80 -8.58 8.19
C GLY A 200 -34.33 -7.13 8.27
N ASP A 201 -35.28 -6.22 8.51
CA ASP A 201 -35.06 -4.77 8.63
C ASP A 201 -33.88 -4.38 9.54
N LEU A 202 -33.64 -5.15 10.62
CA LEU A 202 -32.55 -4.89 11.56
C LEU A 202 -31.18 -5.13 10.94
N THR A 203 -31.03 -6.18 10.13
CA THR A 203 -29.82 -6.48 9.38
C THR A 203 -29.54 -5.36 8.38
N GLY A 204 -30.54 -4.96 7.60
CA GLY A 204 -30.41 -3.85 6.64
C GLY A 204 -30.05 -2.52 7.32
N TRP A 205 -30.70 -2.17 8.43
CA TRP A 205 -30.36 -0.98 9.22
C TRP A 205 -28.91 -1.02 9.74
N LYS A 206 -28.42 -2.19 10.19
CA LYS A 206 -27.04 -2.36 10.65
C LYS A 206 -26.03 -2.23 9.51
N LEU A 207 -26.31 -2.79 8.34
CA LEU A 207 -25.49 -2.62 7.13
C LEU A 207 -25.41 -1.15 6.72
N GLY A 208 -26.54 -0.44 6.76
CA GLY A 208 -26.58 0.99 6.53
C GLY A 208 -25.64 1.77 7.46
N ASN A 209 -25.77 1.58 8.77
CA ASN A 209 -24.90 2.23 9.76
C ASN A 209 -23.42 1.87 9.60
N PHE A 210 -23.11 0.62 9.21
CA PHE A 210 -21.75 0.21 8.94
C PHE A 210 -21.17 0.99 7.75
N SER A 211 -21.91 1.06 6.64
CA SER A 211 -21.47 1.78 5.44
C SER A 211 -21.42 3.31 5.60
N GLU A 212 -22.13 3.87 6.57
CA GLU A 212 -22.09 5.29 6.94
C GLU A 212 -20.95 5.60 7.95
N THR A 213 -20.01 4.67 8.13
CA THR A 213 -18.82 4.87 8.97
C THR A 213 -17.58 5.05 8.09
N GLU A 214 -16.72 6.01 8.46
CA GLU A 214 -15.52 6.33 7.70
C GLU A 214 -14.61 5.10 7.52
N ASN A 215 -14.07 4.92 6.31
CA ASN A 215 -13.19 3.81 5.95
C ASN A 215 -13.83 2.40 6.03
N ARG A 216 -15.17 2.30 6.16
CA ARG A 216 -15.89 1.02 6.03
C ARG A 216 -16.35 0.78 4.61
N ARG A 217 -16.41 -0.50 4.26
CA ARG A 217 -16.69 -0.95 2.90
C ARG A 217 -17.77 -2.01 2.87
N LEU A 218 -18.86 -1.73 2.18
CA LEU A 218 -19.93 -2.69 1.94
C LEU A 218 -19.94 -3.05 0.46
N ILE A 219 -19.75 -4.34 0.17
CA ILE A 219 -19.73 -4.87 -1.20
C ILE A 219 -20.88 -5.86 -1.32
N ALA A 220 -21.71 -5.70 -2.33
CA ALA A 220 -22.80 -6.62 -2.64
C ALA A 220 -22.83 -7.00 -4.13
N GLY A 221 -23.37 -8.18 -4.45
CA GLY A 221 -23.81 -8.52 -5.81
C GLY A 221 -25.25 -8.09 -6.08
N GLY A 222 -25.66 -8.20 -7.33
CA GLY A 222 -26.98 -7.80 -7.82
C GLY A 222 -28.07 -8.68 -7.25
N ASP A 223 -27.80 -9.99 -7.14
CA ASP A 223 -28.77 -10.95 -6.60
C ASP A 223 -29.14 -10.63 -5.14
N THR A 224 -28.11 -10.26 -4.37
CA THR A 224 -28.30 -9.75 -3.00
C THR A 224 -29.30 -8.60 -2.96
N ILE A 225 -29.19 -7.61 -3.86
CA ILE A 225 -30.10 -6.45 -3.87
C ILE A 225 -31.48 -6.83 -4.39
N TYR A 226 -31.58 -7.77 -5.32
CA TYR A 226 -32.85 -8.26 -5.84
C TYR A 226 -33.72 -8.88 -4.75
N TYR A 227 -33.13 -9.70 -3.87
CA TYR A 227 -33.82 -10.27 -2.72
C TYR A 227 -33.97 -9.31 -1.54
N ASN A 228 -33.22 -8.20 -1.53
CA ASN A 228 -33.16 -7.22 -0.44
C ASN A 228 -33.39 -5.79 -0.96
N GLN A 229 -34.56 -5.56 -1.57
CA GLN A 229 -34.90 -4.28 -2.22
C GLN A 229 -34.87 -3.07 -1.27
N ASP A 230 -35.03 -3.29 0.04
CA ASP A 230 -34.86 -2.25 1.06
C ASP A 230 -33.43 -1.70 1.14
N LEU A 231 -32.45 -2.43 0.61
CA LEU A 231 -31.05 -2.00 0.49
C LEU A 231 -30.76 -1.21 -0.79
N GLU A 232 -31.68 -1.10 -1.75
CA GLU A 232 -31.45 -0.39 -3.02
C GLU A 232 -30.93 1.04 -2.81
N GLY A 233 -31.63 1.80 -1.95
CA GLY A 233 -31.25 3.16 -1.60
C GLY A 233 -29.90 3.26 -0.88
N LEU A 234 -29.41 2.15 -0.30
CA LEU A 234 -28.08 2.09 0.28
C LEU A 234 -27.01 2.16 -0.81
N PHE A 235 -27.20 1.48 -1.93
CA PHE A 235 -26.23 1.44 -3.05
C PHE A 235 -26.48 2.54 -4.10
N GLY A 236 -27.42 3.45 -3.86
CA GLY A 236 -27.76 4.51 -4.79
C GLY A 236 -28.41 3.98 -6.08
N VAL A 237 -29.12 2.86 -5.97
CA VAL A 237 -29.83 2.23 -7.08
C VAL A 237 -31.32 2.15 -6.79
N TYR A 238 -32.11 1.90 -7.84
CA TYR A 238 -33.52 1.56 -7.72
C TYR A 238 -33.86 0.47 -8.73
N TYR A 239 -34.64 -0.54 -8.33
CA TYR A 239 -35.10 -1.57 -9.26
C TYR A 239 -36.02 -0.98 -10.33
N ARG A 240 -35.69 -1.25 -11.59
CA ARG A 240 -36.55 -0.92 -12.74
C ARG A 240 -37.32 -2.16 -13.16
N GLU A 241 -38.63 -2.10 -13.02
CA GLU A 241 -39.52 -3.05 -13.66
C GLU A 241 -39.63 -2.68 -15.14
N ARG A 242 -38.76 -3.23 -15.99
CA ARG A 242 -38.82 -3.04 -17.44
C ARG A 242 -39.70 -4.13 -18.05
N GLU A 243 -40.77 -3.75 -18.73
CA GLU A 243 -41.43 -4.61 -19.72
C GLU A 243 -40.50 -4.74 -20.95
N ARG A 244 -39.35 -5.41 -20.81
CA ARG A 244 -38.59 -5.89 -21.97
C ARG A 244 -39.33 -7.13 -22.47
N ASN A 245 -39.75 -7.13 -23.74
CA ASN A 245 -40.49 -8.26 -24.31
C ASN A 245 -39.66 -9.54 -24.14
N ASP A 246 -40.29 -10.57 -23.60
CA ASP A 246 -39.77 -11.95 -23.42
C ASP A 246 -39.28 -12.63 -24.73
N ASP A 247 -39.20 -11.92 -25.86
CA ASP A 247 -38.68 -12.43 -27.13
C ASP A 247 -37.25 -11.89 -27.45
N ASP A 248 -36.75 -10.90 -26.70
CA ASP A 248 -35.37 -10.35 -26.78
C ASP A 248 -34.43 -10.97 -25.71
N TYR A 249 -34.70 -12.20 -25.25
CA TYR A 249 -33.80 -12.89 -24.31
C TYR A 249 -32.39 -12.98 -24.90
N TRP A 250 -31.46 -12.24 -24.28
CA TRP A 250 -30.03 -12.47 -24.05
C TRP A 250 -29.33 -13.54 -24.93
N ASN A 251 -29.49 -13.45 -26.24
CA ASN A 251 -28.81 -14.32 -27.22
C ASN A 251 -27.48 -13.69 -27.70
N GLU A 252 -27.01 -12.66 -27.01
CA GLU A 252 -25.76 -11.98 -27.32
C GLU A 252 -24.81 -12.17 -26.14
N ASP A 253 -23.59 -12.61 -26.45
CA ASP A 253 -22.51 -12.76 -25.49
C ASP A 253 -22.09 -11.37 -25.01
N TYR A 254 -22.73 -10.89 -23.93
CA TYR A 254 -22.36 -9.63 -23.29
C TYR A 254 -21.17 -9.86 -22.35
N ASP A 255 -20.21 -8.95 -22.40
CA ASP A 255 -19.09 -8.87 -21.46
C ASP A 255 -19.24 -7.61 -20.57
N MET A 256 -18.53 -7.60 -19.45
CA MET A 256 -18.37 -6.38 -18.66
C MET A 256 -17.27 -5.50 -19.26
N VAL A 257 -17.67 -4.39 -19.85
CA VAL A 257 -16.78 -3.39 -20.42
C VAL A 257 -16.32 -2.42 -19.33
N LEU A 258 -15.03 -2.45 -19.01
CA LEU A 258 -14.42 -1.55 -18.04
C LEU A 258 -14.23 -0.15 -18.64
N TRP A 259 -14.87 0.87 -18.07
CA TRP A 259 -14.93 2.19 -18.70
C TRP A 259 -14.15 3.29 -17.96
N ASN A 260 -14.44 3.47 -16.67
CA ASN A 260 -13.82 4.51 -15.86
C ASN A 260 -12.55 3.99 -15.17
N THR A 261 -11.46 3.84 -15.93
CA THR A 261 -10.18 3.31 -15.43
C THR A 261 -9.37 4.29 -14.57
N GLU A 262 -9.86 5.52 -14.38
CA GLU A 262 -9.31 6.43 -13.36
C GLU A 262 -9.80 6.03 -11.95
N ASP A 263 -10.88 5.25 -11.86
CA ASP A 263 -11.33 4.66 -10.62
C ASP A 263 -10.28 3.70 -10.06
N TYR A 264 -10.02 3.77 -8.76
CA TYR A 264 -9.03 2.91 -8.15
C TYR A 264 -9.40 1.42 -8.29
N ILE A 265 -10.67 1.04 -8.47
CA ILE A 265 -11.05 -0.36 -8.67
C ILE A 265 -10.48 -0.85 -10.01
N LEU A 266 -10.45 0.01 -11.02
CA LEU A 266 -10.13 -0.31 -12.40
C LEU A 266 -8.75 0.20 -12.87
N GLU A 267 -7.98 0.86 -12.00
CA GLU A 267 -6.63 1.39 -12.29
C GLU A 267 -5.69 0.42 -13.05
N PRO A 268 -5.68 -0.91 -12.80
CA PRO A 268 -4.82 -1.84 -13.55
C PRO A 268 -5.19 -1.99 -15.04
N TYR A 269 -6.39 -1.57 -15.42
CA TYR A 269 -7.00 -1.84 -16.71
C TYR A 269 -6.92 -0.64 -17.64
N VAL A 270 -7.01 -0.94 -18.93
CA VAL A 270 -7.24 0.06 -19.98
C VAL A 270 -8.75 0.18 -20.23
N ARG A 271 -9.21 1.39 -20.58
CA ARG A 271 -10.61 1.61 -20.95
C ARG A 271 -10.98 0.71 -22.13
N GLY A 272 -12.14 0.06 -22.02
CA GLY A 272 -12.64 -0.92 -22.98
C GLY A 272 -12.17 -2.36 -22.72
N HIS A 273 -11.41 -2.62 -21.65
CA HIS A 273 -11.09 -4.00 -21.27
C HIS A 273 -12.37 -4.78 -20.98
N LEU A 274 -12.45 -6.01 -21.47
CA LEU A 274 -13.62 -6.88 -21.34
C LEU A 274 -13.35 -7.91 -20.25
N ILE A 275 -14.29 -8.06 -19.33
CA ILE A 275 -14.33 -9.18 -18.41
C ILE A 275 -15.50 -10.09 -18.84
N PRO A 276 -15.24 -11.34 -19.24
CA PRO A 276 -16.27 -12.25 -19.70
C PRO A 276 -17.35 -12.51 -18.65
N TYR A 277 -18.60 -12.57 -19.11
CA TYR A 277 -19.71 -13.13 -18.34
C TYR A 277 -20.03 -14.56 -18.79
N PRO A 278 -20.62 -15.38 -17.90
CA PRO A 278 -21.19 -16.64 -18.32
C PRO A 278 -22.57 -16.41 -18.96
N GLU A 279 -22.82 -17.09 -20.08
CA GLU A 279 -24.00 -16.91 -20.97
C GLU A 279 -25.37 -17.09 -20.28
N ASP A 280 -25.44 -17.77 -19.14
CA ASP A 280 -26.70 -18.18 -18.48
C ASP A 280 -27.10 -17.35 -17.24
N TYR A 281 -26.39 -16.26 -16.92
CA TYR A 281 -26.58 -15.54 -15.65
C TYR A 281 -27.41 -14.26 -15.74
N TRP A 282 -28.09 -13.97 -14.63
CA TRP A 282 -29.02 -12.87 -14.52
C TRP A 282 -28.29 -11.54 -14.40
N TYR A 283 -28.71 -10.59 -15.22
CA TYR A 283 -28.41 -9.18 -15.05
C TYR A 283 -29.60 -8.47 -14.42
N TYR A 284 -29.34 -7.60 -13.44
CA TYR A 284 -30.41 -6.89 -12.75
C TYR A 284 -30.56 -5.48 -13.33
N ASP A 285 -31.78 -5.12 -13.68
CA ASP A 285 -32.09 -3.80 -14.25
C ASP A 285 -32.26 -2.79 -13.12
N TYR A 286 -31.14 -2.17 -12.74
CA TYR A 286 -31.10 -1.10 -11.75
C TYR A 286 -30.94 0.26 -12.43
N ASP A 287 -31.50 1.30 -11.82
CA ASP A 287 -31.33 2.72 -12.19
C ASP A 287 -30.31 3.43 -11.28
N PRO A 288 -29.00 3.34 -11.56
CA PRO A 288 -28.02 4.16 -10.85
C PRO A 288 -27.77 5.49 -11.55
N ASP A 289 -27.18 6.43 -10.81
CA ASP A 289 -26.70 7.69 -11.35
C ASP A 289 -25.52 7.51 -12.34
N GLU A 290 -24.56 6.61 -12.05
CA GLU A 290 -23.41 6.30 -12.91
C GLU A 290 -22.69 5.00 -12.50
N GLY A 291 -22.22 4.21 -13.48
CA GLY A 291 -21.34 3.04 -13.27
C GLY A 291 -19.89 3.29 -13.71
N ILE A 292 -18.97 2.46 -13.23
CA ILE A 292 -17.56 2.47 -13.70
C ILE A 292 -17.28 1.42 -14.76
N SER A 293 -18.20 0.48 -14.95
CA SER A 293 -18.22 -0.50 -16.03
C SER A 293 -19.67 -0.72 -16.48
N TYR A 294 -19.85 -1.28 -17.67
CA TYR A 294 -21.13 -1.42 -18.35
C TYR A 294 -21.17 -2.72 -19.13
N LEU A 295 -22.37 -3.24 -19.41
CA LEU A 295 -22.51 -4.36 -20.34
C LEU A 295 -22.23 -3.90 -21.76
N GLY A 296 -21.64 -4.79 -22.55
CA GLY A 296 -21.49 -4.56 -23.97
C GLY A 296 -21.01 -5.80 -24.71
N THR A 297 -21.19 -5.80 -26.02
CA THR A 297 -20.69 -6.86 -26.91
C THR A 297 -19.29 -6.54 -27.45
N GLY A 298 -18.70 -5.43 -27.01
CA GLY A 298 -17.36 -4.99 -27.40
C GLY A 298 -16.93 -3.69 -26.73
N PRO A 299 -15.67 -3.27 -26.93
CA PRO A 299 -15.09 -2.09 -26.31
C PRO A 299 -15.56 -0.75 -26.92
N GLU A 300 -16.15 -0.78 -28.11
CA GLU A 300 -16.63 0.41 -28.81
C GLU A 300 -17.91 0.97 -28.14
N SER A 301 -18.02 2.31 -28.05
CA SER A 301 -19.10 2.97 -27.30
C SER A 301 -20.52 2.68 -27.80
N ASP A 302 -20.66 2.33 -29.08
CA ASP A 302 -21.91 1.93 -29.72
C ASP A 302 -22.29 0.47 -29.46
N LEU A 303 -21.38 -0.31 -28.86
CA LEU A 303 -21.60 -1.68 -28.40
C LEU A 303 -21.81 -1.76 -26.88
N ILE A 304 -21.89 -0.61 -26.19
CA ILE A 304 -22.06 -0.52 -24.74
C ILE A 304 -23.51 -0.14 -24.40
N GLU A 305 -24.12 -0.93 -23.54
CA GLU A 305 -25.41 -0.68 -22.90
C GLU A 305 -25.22 0.27 -21.71
N TRP A 306 -25.22 1.58 -21.98
CA TRP A 306 -24.97 2.62 -20.98
C TRP A 306 -26.00 2.66 -19.84
N ASP A 307 -27.17 2.07 -20.05
CA ASP A 307 -28.23 1.92 -19.05
C ASP A 307 -28.07 0.65 -18.20
N LEU A 308 -27.07 -0.19 -18.47
CA LEU A 308 -26.77 -1.42 -17.74
C LEU A 308 -25.33 -1.41 -17.19
N PRO A 309 -25.09 -0.72 -16.06
CA PRO A 309 -23.76 -0.62 -15.45
C PRO A 309 -23.40 -1.82 -14.57
N GLY A 310 -22.26 -2.47 -14.85
CA GLY A 310 -21.84 -3.73 -14.20
C GLY A 310 -21.23 -3.55 -12.82
N ILE A 311 -20.54 -2.42 -12.57
CA ILE A 311 -19.98 -2.06 -11.26
C ILE A 311 -20.41 -0.65 -10.93
N ILE A 312 -21.08 -0.50 -9.79
CA ILE A 312 -21.71 0.74 -9.33
C ILE A 312 -21.13 1.08 -7.96
N PRO A 313 -20.10 1.94 -7.89
CA PRO A 313 -19.59 2.44 -6.62
C PRO A 313 -20.42 3.64 -6.14
N ASP A 314 -21.03 3.52 -4.97
CA ASP A 314 -21.62 4.66 -4.27
C ASP A 314 -20.69 5.18 -3.17
N ARG A 315 -20.43 6.48 -3.25
CA ARG A 315 -19.49 7.24 -2.42
C ARG A 315 -20.11 8.53 -1.89
N GLY A 316 -21.44 8.62 -1.87
CA GLY A 316 -22.16 9.77 -1.32
C GLY A 316 -21.98 9.96 0.19
N GLY A 317 -21.56 8.90 0.90
CA GLY A 317 -21.33 8.87 2.35
C GLY A 317 -19.84 8.78 2.76
N PRO A 318 -19.56 8.70 4.08
CA PRO A 318 -18.19 8.61 4.62
C PRO A 318 -17.55 7.23 4.44
N GLY A 319 -18.35 6.16 4.28
CA GLY A 319 -17.86 4.85 3.86
C GLY A 319 -17.95 4.67 2.33
N THR A 320 -17.68 3.46 1.87
CA THR A 320 -17.74 3.10 0.45
C THR A 320 -18.68 1.92 0.25
N ARG A 321 -19.57 2.03 -0.73
CA ARG A 321 -20.52 1.00 -1.11
C ARG A 321 -20.28 0.62 -2.56
N ILE A 322 -20.27 -0.66 -2.87
CA ILE A 322 -19.98 -1.14 -4.23
C ILE A 322 -20.95 -2.25 -4.54
N LEU A 323 -21.72 -2.06 -5.60
CA LEU A 323 -22.60 -3.07 -6.15
C LEU A 323 -21.97 -3.62 -7.43
N PHE A 324 -21.85 -4.95 -7.50
CA PHE A 324 -21.62 -5.68 -8.74
C PHE A 324 -22.98 -6.11 -9.28
N ASN A 325 -23.41 -5.57 -10.40
CA ASN A 325 -24.79 -5.70 -10.88
C ASN A 325 -25.07 -7.06 -11.58
N VAL A 326 -24.68 -8.15 -10.92
CA VAL A 326 -24.79 -9.53 -11.39
C VAL A 326 -24.83 -10.47 -10.19
N ASP A 327 -25.15 -11.74 -10.45
CA ASP A 327 -24.87 -12.87 -9.54
C ASP A 327 -23.34 -13.03 -9.45
N PHE A 328 -22.70 -12.30 -8.53
CA PHE A 328 -21.32 -11.88 -8.55
C PHE A 328 -20.32 -13.03 -8.37
N ALA A 329 -20.41 -13.80 -7.28
CA ALA A 329 -19.52 -14.93 -7.06
C ALA A 329 -19.80 -16.05 -8.06
N LYS A 330 -21.06 -16.34 -8.38
CA LYS A 330 -21.40 -17.36 -9.39
C LYS A 330 -20.88 -16.96 -10.77
N SER A 331 -21.08 -15.71 -11.20
CA SER A 331 -20.53 -15.19 -12.46
C SER A 331 -19.01 -15.27 -12.49
N ALA A 332 -18.36 -14.89 -11.39
CA ALA A 332 -16.91 -14.94 -11.30
C ALA A 332 -16.37 -16.36 -11.45
N ILE A 333 -17.01 -17.37 -10.85
CA ILE A 333 -16.54 -18.76 -10.93
C ILE A 333 -16.82 -19.40 -12.30
N VAL A 334 -17.98 -19.13 -12.91
CA VAL A 334 -18.46 -19.87 -14.08
C VAL A 334 -17.98 -19.34 -15.43
N ALA A 335 -17.58 -18.07 -15.54
CA ALA A 335 -17.16 -17.40 -16.79
C ALA A 335 -15.82 -17.87 -17.41
N GLU A 336 -15.60 -19.19 -17.54
CA GLU A 336 -14.31 -19.85 -17.82
C GLU A 336 -13.25 -19.62 -16.72
N GLU A 337 -13.15 -20.56 -15.78
CA GLU A 337 -12.14 -20.59 -14.70
C GLU A 337 -11.78 -19.21 -14.12
N GLY A 338 -12.72 -18.58 -13.40
CA GLY A 338 -12.35 -17.58 -12.39
C GLY A 338 -11.37 -16.53 -12.91
N SER A 339 -11.77 -15.73 -13.90
CA SER A 339 -10.87 -14.76 -14.52
C SER A 339 -10.13 -13.98 -13.43
N GLU A 340 -8.80 -13.88 -13.54
CA GLU A 340 -7.99 -13.10 -12.60
C GLU A 340 -8.50 -11.65 -12.51
N ASP A 341 -9.27 -11.22 -13.51
CA ASP A 341 -9.92 -9.93 -13.54
C ASP A 341 -11.06 -9.81 -12.52
N TRP A 342 -11.98 -10.77 -12.45
CA TRP A 342 -13.02 -10.81 -11.41
C TRP A 342 -12.43 -10.77 -10.00
N LYS A 343 -11.35 -11.53 -9.76
CA LYS A 343 -10.63 -11.52 -8.47
C LYS A 343 -9.97 -10.17 -8.21
N THR A 344 -9.37 -9.57 -9.23
CA THR A 344 -8.68 -8.29 -9.11
C THR A 344 -9.67 -7.17 -8.77
N VAL A 345 -10.80 -7.08 -9.49
CA VAL A 345 -11.83 -6.07 -9.18
C VAL A 345 -12.46 -6.32 -7.81
N ALA A 346 -12.74 -7.57 -7.43
CA ALA A 346 -13.27 -7.91 -6.11
C ALA A 346 -12.32 -7.49 -4.98
N LYS A 347 -11.04 -7.88 -5.07
CA LYS A 347 -10.00 -7.48 -4.10
C LYS A 347 -9.93 -5.95 -4.01
N ARG A 348 -9.86 -5.26 -5.15
CA ARG A 348 -9.75 -3.80 -5.16
C ARG A 348 -11.00 -3.13 -4.59
N SER A 349 -12.20 -3.68 -4.79
CA SER A 349 -13.43 -3.22 -4.14
C SER A 349 -13.40 -3.39 -2.61
N LEU A 350 -12.90 -4.52 -2.12
CA LEU A 350 -12.77 -4.82 -0.68
C LEU A 350 -11.75 -3.92 0.04
N TYR A 351 -10.69 -3.47 -0.63
CA TYR A 351 -9.60 -2.69 0.01
C TYR A 351 -9.56 -1.21 -0.35
N GLY A 352 -9.80 -0.93 -1.61
CA GLY A 352 -9.79 0.33 -2.34
C GLY A 352 -8.76 1.40 -2.11
N LYS A 353 -7.49 1.01 -1.94
CA LYS A 353 -6.26 1.76 -2.30
C LYS A 353 -5.13 0.74 -2.64
N PRO A 354 -4.06 1.11 -3.40
CA PRO A 354 -3.21 0.15 -4.12
C PRO A 354 -2.52 -0.90 -3.24
N PHE A 355 -2.29 -2.09 -3.83
CA PHE A 355 -1.69 -3.33 -3.26
C PHE A 355 -0.37 -3.16 -2.50
N VAL A 356 0.29 -2.01 -2.62
CA VAL A 356 1.58 -1.72 -2.01
C VAL A 356 1.58 -0.28 -1.50
N VAL A 357 1.77 -0.10 -0.19
CA VAL A 357 2.19 1.20 0.34
C VAL A 357 3.72 1.23 0.37
N LEU A 358 4.27 2.17 -0.40
CA LEU A 358 5.70 2.42 -0.47
C LEU A 358 6.11 3.27 0.74
N LEU A 359 6.80 2.64 1.69
CA LEU A 359 7.32 3.32 2.88
C LEU A 359 8.81 3.61 2.72
N PRO A 360 9.23 4.89 2.79
CA PRO A 360 10.65 5.23 2.78
C PRO A 360 11.30 4.79 4.10
N ILE A 361 12.29 3.92 3.99
CA ILE A 361 13.15 3.46 5.08
C ILE A 361 14.50 4.14 4.92
N GLN A 362 14.79 5.07 5.83
CA GLN A 362 16.00 5.88 5.80
C GLN A 362 17.00 5.36 6.82
N LEU A 363 18.19 4.99 6.38
CA LEU A 363 19.30 4.62 7.26
C LEU A 363 20.36 5.71 7.23
N HIS A 364 20.55 6.38 8.37
CA HIS A 364 21.69 7.26 8.58
C HIS A 364 22.77 6.53 9.35
N VAL A 365 24.02 6.65 8.91
CA VAL A 365 25.19 6.08 9.58
C VAL A 365 26.25 7.14 9.86
N TRP A 366 27.01 6.93 10.92
CA TRP A 366 28.13 7.79 11.33
C TRP A 366 29.17 6.99 12.12
N ARG A 367 30.34 7.59 12.33
CA ARG A 367 31.40 7.00 13.17
C ARG A 367 31.24 7.47 14.61
N GLY A 368 31.38 6.55 15.57
CA GLY A 368 31.49 6.91 16.98
C GLY A 368 32.82 7.61 17.24
N GLY A 369 32.78 8.84 17.73
CA GLY A 369 33.98 9.48 18.25
C GLY A 369 34.45 8.69 19.47
N SER A 370 35.67 8.15 19.43
CA SER A 370 36.39 7.73 20.62
C SER A 370 36.65 8.98 21.47
N SER A 371 35.73 9.34 22.35
CA SER A 371 36.07 10.16 23.50
C SER A 371 36.83 9.27 24.50
N ASN A 372 38.11 9.03 24.20
CA ASN A 372 39.23 8.88 25.13
C ASN A 372 40.41 8.15 24.46
N ALA A 373 41.36 8.94 23.97
CA ALA A 373 42.79 8.74 24.19
C ALA A 373 43.46 10.12 24.25
#